data_AF-A0A966SYZ4-F1
#
_entry.id   AF-A0A966SYZ4-F1
#
_cell.length_a   1.000
_cell.length_b   1.000
_cell.length_c   1.000
_cell.angle_alpha   90.00
_cell.angle_beta   90.00
_cell.angle_gamma   90.00
#
_symmetry.space_group_name_H-M   'P 1'
#
loop_
_entity.id
_entity.type
_entity.pdbx_description
1 polymer ?
#
loop_
_entity_poly.entity_id
_entity_poly.type
_entity_poly.pdbx_seq_one_letter_code
_entity_poly.pdbx_strand_id
1 'polypeptide(L)'
;MTRSFDPMDLRGQEQAEADARDEAKLEAKVEEEDLKWVMSNKRGRRFVWRLLDRAGIYRSSFTGNSTTFFNEGQRNIGLMLVAAIHEACPDQYLAMIKEQKHGRDSDDASRK
;
A
#
# COMPACT_ATOMS: atom_id res chain seq x y z
N MET A 1 15.80 -25.30 22.17
CA MET A 1 16.63 -24.47 23.08
C MET A 1 15.80 -23.25 23.45
N THR A 2 15.21 -23.24 24.64
CA THR A 2 14.49 -22.07 25.17
C THR A 2 15.53 -21.00 25.52
N ARG A 3 15.53 -19.86 24.81
CA ARG A 3 16.36 -18.71 25.17
C ARG A 3 15.98 -18.31 26.60
N SER A 4 16.96 -18.30 27.51
CA SER A 4 16.78 -17.82 28.87
C SER A 4 16.51 -16.32 28.82
N PHE A 5 15.24 -15.93 28.89
CA PHE A 5 14.85 -14.54 29.03
C PHE A 5 15.13 -14.13 30.48
N ASP A 6 16.18 -13.33 30.70
CA ASP A 6 16.47 -12.71 31.98
C ASP A 6 15.80 -11.31 32.04
N PRO A 7 14.75 -11.13 32.86
CA PRO A 7 14.04 -9.85 32.96
C PRO A 7 14.92 -8.70 33.46
N MET A 8 16.07 -8.97 34.09
CA MET A 8 16.96 -7.96 34.67
C MET A 8 18.13 -7.57 33.77
N ASP A 9 18.30 -8.20 32.61
CA ASP A 9 19.28 -7.77 31.60
C ASP A 9 18.75 -6.58 30.78
N LEU A 10 18.70 -5.42 31.43
CA LEU A 10 18.22 -4.18 30.81
C LEU A 10 19.05 -3.79 29.57
N ARG A 11 20.36 -4.06 29.57
CA ARG A 11 21.25 -3.70 28.45
C ARG A 11 21.03 -4.60 27.25
N GLY A 12 20.89 -5.92 27.47
CA GLY A 12 20.54 -6.85 26.40
C GLY A 12 19.17 -6.57 25.81
N GLN A 13 18.19 -6.16 26.63
CA GLN A 13 16.87 -5.74 26.16
C GLN A 13 16.93 -4.46 25.32
N GLU A 14 17.64 -3.42 25.79
CA GLU A 14 17.84 -2.17 25.03
C GLU A 14 18.54 -2.42 23.68
N GLN A 15 19.56 -3.28 23.65
CA GLN A 15 20.24 -3.66 22.41
C GLN A 15 19.31 -4.43 21.47
N ALA A 16 18.57 -5.42 21.97
CA ALA A 16 17.62 -6.17 21.17
C ALA A 16 16.50 -5.28 20.61
N GLU A 17 16.02 -4.30 21.39
CA GLU A 17 15.07 -3.29 20.91
C GLU A 17 15.68 -2.38 19.84
N ALA A 18 16.93 -1.93 20.03
CA ALA A 18 17.62 -1.10 19.05
C ALA A 18 17.83 -1.84 17.74
N ASP A 19 18.31 -3.08 17.80
CA ASP A 19 18.52 -3.94 16.64
C ASP A 19 17.20 -4.21 15.90
N ALA A 20 16.12 -4.54 16.64
CA ALA A 20 14.80 -4.75 16.04
C ALA A 20 14.24 -3.47 15.39
N ARG A 21 14.49 -2.30 15.99
CA ARG A 21 14.11 -1.00 15.39
C ARG A 21 14.88 -0.72 14.12
N ASP A 22 16.18 -1.05 14.08
CA ASP A 22 17.01 -0.81 12.92
C ASP A 22 16.71 -1.78 11.78
N GLU A 23 16.40 -3.04 12.10
CA GLU A 23 15.88 -4.03 11.14
C GLU A 23 14.54 -3.56 10.55
N ALA A 24 13.59 -3.14 11.37
CA ALA A 24 12.29 -2.62 10.90
C ALA A 24 12.44 -1.37 10.00
N LYS A 25 13.40 -0.48 10.30
CA LYS A 25 13.69 0.67 9.43
C LYS A 25 14.28 0.25 8.08
N LEU A 26 15.11 -0.80 8.07
CA LEU A 26 15.71 -1.30 6.83
C LEU A 26 14.62 -1.93 5.95
N GLU A 27 13.76 -2.76 6.52
CA GLU A 27 12.61 -3.36 5.82
C GLU A 27 11.69 -2.28 5.23
N ALA A 28 11.34 -1.25 6.01
CA ALA A 28 10.52 -0.15 5.53
C ALA A 28 11.12 0.59 4.32
N LYS A 29 12.45 0.78 4.30
CA LYS A 29 13.15 1.39 3.15
C LYS A 29 13.11 0.49 1.91
N VAL A 30 13.29 -0.82 2.10
CA VAL A 30 13.19 -1.80 1.00
C VAL A 30 11.79 -1.78 0.40
N GLU A 31 10.75 -1.80 1.24
CA GLU A 31 9.36 -1.70 0.77
C GLU A 31 9.09 -0.39 0.00
N GLU A 32 9.63 0.72 0.48
CA GLU A 32 9.52 2.03 -0.19
C GLU A 32 10.19 2.02 -1.57
N GLU A 33 11.39 1.46 -1.68
CA GLU A 33 12.14 1.33 -2.94
C GLU A 33 11.45 0.40 -3.93
N ASP A 34 10.94 -0.75 -3.46
CA ASP A 34 10.18 -1.69 -4.27
C ASP A 34 8.90 -1.04 -4.82
N LEU A 35 8.19 -0.29 -3.98
CA LEU A 35 6.99 0.43 -4.41
C LEU A 35 7.31 1.50 -5.45
N LYS A 36 8.38 2.28 -5.25
CA LYS A 36 8.89 3.25 -6.24
C LYS A 36 9.20 2.55 -7.56
N TRP A 37 9.85 1.39 -7.51
CA TRP A 37 10.19 0.61 -8.69
C TRP A 37 8.95 0.13 -9.44
N VAL A 38 7.96 -0.44 -8.74
CA VAL A 38 6.68 -0.85 -9.34
C VAL A 38 5.96 0.35 -9.98
N MET A 39 5.92 1.49 -9.29
CA MET A 39 5.21 2.69 -9.75
C MET A 39 5.94 3.46 -10.86
N SER A 40 7.23 3.20 -11.08
CA SER A 40 8.07 3.89 -12.08
C SER A 40 7.56 3.72 -13.52
N ASN A 41 6.91 2.58 -13.82
CA ASN A 41 6.47 2.24 -15.17
C ASN A 41 4.94 2.14 -15.29
N LYS A 42 4.43 2.43 -16.48
CA LYS A 42 2.99 2.45 -16.78
C LYS A 42 2.30 1.10 -16.56
N ARG A 43 3.01 -0.03 -16.73
CA ARG A 43 2.43 -1.38 -16.51
C ARG A 43 2.20 -1.62 -15.01
N GLY A 44 3.15 -1.24 -14.17
CA GLY A 44 3.01 -1.32 -12.71
C GLY A 44 1.89 -0.42 -12.19
N ARG A 45 1.82 0.84 -12.64
CA ARG A 45 0.69 1.74 -12.31
C ARG A 45 -0.67 1.16 -12.71
N ARG A 46 -0.76 0.49 -13.87
CA ARG A 46 -2.00 -0.22 -14.28
C ARG A 46 -2.35 -1.37 -13.34
N PHE A 47 -1.35 -2.13 -12.87
CA PHE A 47 -1.58 -3.20 -11.89
C PHE A 47 -2.07 -2.64 -10.56
N VAL A 48 -1.37 -1.64 -10.02
CA VAL A 48 -1.74 -0.96 -8.77
C VAL A 48 -3.13 -0.35 -8.87
N TRP A 49 -3.46 0.35 -9.96
CA TRP A 49 -4.80 0.89 -10.18
C TRP A 49 -5.90 -0.18 -10.10
N ARG A 50 -5.70 -1.33 -10.76
CA ARG A 50 -6.66 -2.46 -10.71
C ARG A 50 -6.80 -3.02 -9.30
N LEU A 51 -5.73 -3.02 -8.51
CA LEU A 51 -5.78 -3.47 -7.12
C LEU A 51 -6.60 -2.49 -6.26
N LEU A 52 -6.36 -1.19 -6.41
CA LEU A 52 -7.12 -0.13 -5.73
C LEU A 52 -8.61 -0.15 -6.10
N ASP A 53 -8.92 -0.35 -7.38
CA ASP A 53 -10.30 -0.48 -7.86
C ASP A 53 -11.00 -1.72 -7.28
N ARG A 54 -10.29 -2.86 -7.21
CA ARG A 54 -10.80 -4.08 -6.55
C ARG A 54 -11.04 -3.87 -5.07
N ALA A 55 -10.10 -3.23 -4.36
CA ALA A 55 -10.25 -2.85 -2.96
C ALA A 55 -11.41 -1.87 -2.73
N GLY A 56 -11.91 -1.22 -3.78
CA GLY A 56 -13.12 -0.40 -3.69
C GLY A 56 -12.91 0.98 -3.08
N ILE A 57 -11.68 1.52 -3.13
CA ILE A 57 -11.36 2.82 -2.52
C ILE A 57 -12.13 4.01 -3.12
N TYR A 58 -12.71 3.85 -4.31
CA TYR A 58 -13.47 4.89 -5.01
C TYR A 58 -15.00 4.69 -4.95
N ARG A 59 -15.51 3.69 -4.20
CA ARG A 59 -16.95 3.43 -4.06
C ARG A 59 -17.38 3.36 -2.59
N SER A 60 -18.67 3.55 -2.32
CA SER A 60 -19.23 3.32 -0.98
C SER A 60 -19.25 1.83 -0.66
N SER A 61 -18.88 1.48 0.57
CA SER A 61 -18.93 0.10 1.05
C SER A 61 -20.21 -0.23 1.81
N PHE A 62 -21.05 0.77 2.09
CA PHE A 62 -22.25 0.59 2.91
C PHE A 62 -23.32 -0.21 2.15
N THR A 63 -23.62 -1.38 2.68
CA THR A 63 -24.63 -2.32 2.16
C THR A 63 -25.82 -2.51 3.11
N GLY A 64 -25.72 -2.02 4.35
CA GLY A 64 -26.75 -2.20 5.40
C GLY A 64 -26.73 -3.57 6.10
N ASN A 65 -25.72 -4.40 5.85
CA ASN A 65 -25.53 -5.71 6.48
C ASN A 65 -24.03 -6.00 6.72
N SER A 66 -23.70 -7.23 7.13
CA SER A 66 -22.33 -7.64 7.46
C SER A 66 -21.33 -7.52 6.31
N THR A 67 -21.79 -7.49 5.05
CA THR A 67 -20.94 -7.26 3.88
C THR A 67 -20.26 -5.89 3.93
N THR A 68 -20.83 -4.92 4.64
CA THR A 68 -20.19 -3.60 4.85
C THR A 68 -18.84 -3.74 5.54
N PHE A 69 -18.76 -4.54 6.61
CA PHE A 69 -17.51 -4.72 7.36
C PHE A 69 -16.45 -5.44 6.52
N PHE A 70 -16.86 -6.43 5.72
CA PHE A 70 -15.96 -7.11 4.81
C PHE A 70 -15.40 -6.17 3.74
N ASN A 71 -16.26 -5.36 3.12
CA ASN A 71 -15.87 -4.38 2.12
C ASN A 71 -14.96 -3.30 2.70
N GLU A 72 -15.23 -2.83 3.92
CA GLU A 72 -14.36 -1.87 4.62
C GLU A 72 -12.99 -2.49 4.97
N GLY A 73 -12.94 -3.76 5.34
CA GLY A 73 -11.67 -4.48 5.50
C GLY A 73 -10.85 -4.52 4.22
N GLN A 74 -11.47 -4.82 3.08
CA GLN A 74 -10.80 -4.78 1.77
C GLN A 74 -10.36 -3.35 1.40
N ARG A 75 -11.22 -2.36 1.66
CA ARG A 75 -10.94 -0.95 1.42
C ARG A 75 -9.74 -0.47 2.23
N ASN A 76 -9.63 -0.89 3.49
CA ASN A 76 -8.52 -0.52 4.37
C ASN A 76 -7.17 -0.91 3.79
N ILE A 77 -7.03 -2.12 3.22
CA ILE A 77 -5.80 -2.54 2.54
C ILE A 77 -5.47 -1.62 1.35
N GLY A 78 -6.49 -1.24 0.57
CA GLY A 78 -6.33 -0.28 -0.51
C GLY A 78 -5.89 1.10 -0.01
N LEU A 79 -6.45 1.58 1.11
CA LEU A 79 -6.08 2.86 1.72
C LEU A 79 -4.65 2.85 2.28
N MET A 80 -4.21 1.76 2.89
CA MET A 80 -2.82 1.57 3.33
C MET A 80 -1.86 1.67 2.14
N LEU A 81 -2.18 1.02 1.02
CA LEU A 81 -1.37 1.11 -0.20
C LEU A 81 -1.34 2.54 -0.75
N VAL A 82 -2.46 3.26 -0.76
CA VAL A 82 -2.49 4.67 -1.18
C VAL A 82 -1.62 5.54 -0.28
N ALA A 83 -1.64 5.33 1.04
CA ALA A 83 -0.79 6.05 1.97
C ALA A 83 0.70 5.81 1.66
N ALA A 84 1.10 4.55 1.49
CA ALA A 84 2.47 4.19 1.13
C ALA A 84 2.89 4.82 -0.21
N ILE A 85 2.01 4.84 -1.21
CA ILE A 85 2.29 5.48 -2.51
C ILE A 85 2.47 6.99 -2.34
N HIS A 86 1.64 7.66 -1.54
CA HIS A 86 1.75 9.09 -1.31
C HIS A 86 3.04 9.48 -0.60
N GLU A 87 3.53 8.63 0.30
CA GLU A 87 4.80 8.84 0.99
C GLU A 87 5.99 8.56 0.07
N ALA A 88 5.98 7.44 -0.65
CA ALA A 88 7.11 7.00 -1.47
C ALA A 88 7.22 7.75 -2.82
N CYS A 89 6.10 7.95 -3.52
CA CYS A 89 6.11 8.43 -4.91
C CYS A 89 4.82 9.17 -5.34
N PRO A 90 4.53 10.34 -4.74
CA PRO A 90 3.29 11.09 -4.99
C PRO A 90 3.11 11.50 -6.46
N ASP A 91 4.18 11.83 -7.17
CA ASP A 91 4.11 12.17 -8.60
C ASP A 91 3.65 11.00 -9.47
N GLN A 92 4.03 9.77 -9.10
CA GLN A 92 3.62 8.56 -9.82
C GLN A 92 2.14 8.24 -9.58
N TYR A 93 1.60 8.58 -8.41
CA TYR A 93 0.16 8.52 -8.16
C TYR A 93 -0.62 9.46 -9.08
N LEU A 94 -0.15 10.71 -9.21
CA LEU A 94 -0.76 11.68 -10.13
C LEU A 94 -0.69 11.21 -11.58
N ALA A 95 0.44 10.63 -12.01
CA ALA A 95 0.58 10.03 -13.33
C ALA A 95 -0.42 8.88 -13.54
N MET A 96 -0.55 7.98 -12.56
CA MET A 96 -1.52 6.88 -12.58
C MET A 96 -2.96 7.39 -12.76
N ILE A 97 -3.37 8.41 -12.00
CA ILE A 97 -4.72 8.99 -12.14
C ILE A 97 -4.94 9.58 -13.54
N LYS A 98 -3.97 10.33 -14.06
CA LYS A 98 -4.05 10.93 -15.41
C LYS A 98 -4.22 9.85 -16.49
N GLU A 99 -3.48 8.75 -16.39
CA GLU A 99 -3.54 7.64 -17.35
C GLU A 99 -4.93 7.01 -17.43
N GLN A 100 -5.67 6.96 -16.33
CA GLN A 100 -7.01 6.35 -16.27
C GLN A 100 -8.10 7.25 -16.84
N LYS A 101 -7.96 8.57 -16.68
CA LYS A 101 -8.86 9.53 -17.33
C LYS A 101 -8.75 9.42 -18.86
N HIS A 102 -7.53 9.44 -19.39
CA HIS A 102 -7.31 9.36 -20.84
C HIS A 102 -7.75 8.02 -21.46
N GLY A 103 -7.64 6.90 -20.73
CA GLY A 103 -8.10 5.60 -21.23
C GLY A 103 -9.62 5.52 -21.41
N ARG A 104 -10.41 6.17 -20.54
CA ARG A 104 -11.87 6.22 -20.69
C ARG A 104 -12.29 7.08 -21.89
N ASP A 105 -11.62 8.21 -22.10
CA ASP A 105 -11.97 9.14 -23.17
C ASP A 105 -11.66 8.56 -24.57
N SER A 106 -10.56 7.80 -24.71
CA SER A 106 -10.23 7.11 -25.96
C SER A 106 -11.20 5.98 -26.31
N ASP A 107 -11.70 5.24 -25.32
CA ASP A 107 -12.65 4.15 -25.53
C ASP A 107 -14.03 4.68 -25.95
N ASP A 108 -14.49 5.81 -25.38
CA ASP A 108 -15.76 6.46 -25.74
C ASP A 108 -15.72 7.09 -27.15
N ALA A 109 -14.58 7.67 -27.54
CA ALA A 109 -14.39 8.22 -28.88
C ALA A 109 -14.40 7.14 -29.98
N SER A 110 -13.98 5.90 -29.67
CA SER A 110 -13.99 4.78 -30.62
C SER A 110 -15.37 4.11 -30.78
N ARG A 111 -16.34 4.48 -29.94
CA ARG A 111 -17.68 3.87 -29.87
C ARG A 111 -18.78 4.71 -30.52
N LYS A 112 -18.42 5.87 -31.09
CA LYS A 112 -19.28 6.74 -31.91
C LYS A 112 -18.90 6.63 -33.37
#